data_AF-A0A924X0X6-F1
#
_entry.id   AF-A0A924X0X6-F1
#
_cell.length_a   1.000
_cell.length_b   1.000
_cell.length_c   1.000
_cell.angle_alpha   90.00
_cell.angle_beta   90.00
_cell.angle_gamma   90.00
#
_symmetry.space_group_name_H-M   'P 1'
#
loop_
_entity.id
_entity.type
_entity.pdbx_description
1 polymer ?
#
loop_
_entity_poly.entity_id
_entity_poly.type
_entity_poly.pdbx_seq_one_letter_code
_entity_poly.pdbx_strand_id
1 'polypeptide(L)'
;GREMARHAELTKNTGVKVYFADPHSPWQRGIKENTNGLLRQYLPKGEDLSIFGQEVSDAIAWQLNTRPRKSLGFECPAELFTPDASDY
;
A
#
# COMPACT_ATOMS: atom_id res chain seq x y z
N GLY A 1 3.18 18.04 1.87
CA GLY A 1 4.55 17.55 1.61
C GLY A 1 4.92 17.86 0.18
N ARG A 2 6.21 18.05 -0.12
CA ARG A 2 6.69 18.38 -1.48
C ARG A 2 6.73 17.17 -2.43
N GLU A 3 6.64 15.96 -1.88
CA GLU A 3 6.72 14.69 -2.65
C GLU A 3 5.69 14.61 -3.79
N MET A 4 4.48 15.14 -3.59
CA MET A 4 3.41 15.13 -4.60
C MET A 4 3.26 16.48 -5.34
N ALA A 5 4.25 17.38 -5.26
CA ALA A 5 4.17 18.71 -5.87
C ALA A 5 4.04 18.65 -7.41
N ARG A 6 4.57 17.60 -8.04
CA ARG A 6 4.53 17.39 -9.51
C ARG A 6 3.40 16.44 -9.96
N HIS A 7 2.36 16.23 -9.15
CA HIS A 7 1.27 15.32 -9.52
C HIS A 7 0.56 15.69 -10.84
N ALA A 8 0.47 16.98 -11.18
CA ALA A 8 -0.11 17.43 -12.44
C ALA A 8 0.69 16.94 -13.66
N GLU A 9 2.02 16.88 -13.55
CA GLU A 9 2.89 16.35 -14.60
C GLU A 9 2.74 14.83 -14.72
N LEU A 10 2.65 14.12 -13.59
CA LEU A 10 2.35 12.68 -13.57
C LEU A 10 1.03 12.39 -14.31
N THR A 11 -0.03 13.14 -14.00
CA THR A 11 -1.33 12.98 -14.66
C THR A 11 -1.25 13.30 -16.15
N LYS A 12 -0.53 14.37 -16.54
CA LYS A 12 -0.35 14.71 -17.97
C LYS A 12 0.36 13.58 -18.74
N ASN A 13 1.37 12.97 -18.15
CA ASN A 13 2.22 11.99 -18.83
C ASN A 13 1.62 10.58 -18.85
N THR A 14 0.83 10.21 -17.83
CA THR A 14 0.31 8.84 -17.67
C THR A 14 -1.21 8.73 -17.81
N GLY A 15 -1.94 9.85 -17.78
CA GLY A 15 -3.40 9.86 -17.69
C GLY A 15 -3.95 9.47 -16.31
N VAL A 16 -3.09 9.10 -15.35
CA VAL A 16 -3.52 8.70 -14.00
C VAL A 16 -4.08 9.90 -13.25
N LYS A 17 -5.33 9.80 -12.81
CA LYS A 17 -5.97 10.81 -11.97
C LYS A 17 -5.40 10.76 -10.55
N VAL A 18 -4.99 11.91 -10.03
CA VAL A 18 -4.50 12.03 -8.66
C VAL A 18 -5.53 12.76 -7.81
N TYR A 19 -5.81 12.22 -6.63
CA TYR A 19 -6.76 12.76 -5.67
C TYR A 19 -6.06 13.02 -4.34
N PHE A 20 -6.50 14.05 -3.63
CA PHE A 20 -6.05 14.37 -2.27
C PHE A 20 -7.23 14.30 -1.32
N ALA A 21 -6.97 13.91 -0.08
CA ALA A 21 -7.96 14.03 0.99
C ALA A 21 -8.18 15.51 1.31
N ASP A 22 -9.41 15.85 1.66
CA ASP A 22 -9.80 17.17 2.12
C ASP A 22 -9.06 17.53 3.42
N PRO A 23 -8.78 18.83 3.66
CA PRO A 23 -8.18 19.27 4.91
C PRO A 23 -9.00 18.82 6.12
N HIS A 24 -8.31 18.30 7.15
CA HIS A 24 -8.92 17.80 8.40
C HIS A 24 -9.89 16.61 8.22
N SER A 25 -9.78 15.85 7.13
CA SER A 25 -10.61 14.68 6.85
C SER A 25 -9.84 13.35 6.92
N PRO A 26 -9.32 12.93 8.09
CA PRO A 26 -8.54 11.69 8.21
C PRO A 26 -9.32 10.44 7.80
N TRP A 27 -10.64 10.43 7.93
CA TRP A 27 -11.50 9.31 7.53
C TRP A 27 -11.42 8.97 6.03
N GLN A 28 -11.06 9.92 5.16
CA GLN A 28 -10.84 9.66 3.73
C GLN A 28 -9.57 8.84 3.44
N ARG A 29 -8.78 8.54 4.48
CA ARG A 29 -7.51 7.79 4.39
C ARG A 29 -7.53 6.51 5.21
N GLY A 30 -8.69 6.08 5.72
CA GLY A 30 -8.79 4.98 6.67
C GLY A 30 -8.10 3.68 6.22
N ILE A 31 -8.25 3.28 4.96
CA ILE A 31 -7.59 2.08 4.42
C ILE A 31 -6.07 2.23 4.44
N LYS A 32 -5.55 3.39 4.00
CA LYS A 32 -4.12 3.67 3.95
C LYS A 32 -3.50 3.67 5.35
N GLU A 33 -4.21 4.22 6.33
CA GLU A 33 -3.75 4.25 7.72
C GLU A 33 -3.77 2.86 8.36
N ASN A 34 -4.80 2.06 8.09
CA ASN A 34 -4.86 0.66 8.51
C ASN A 34 -3.71 -0.17 7.91
N THR A 35 -3.47 -0.07 6.60
CA THR A 35 -2.38 -0.80 5.93
C THR A 35 -1.01 -0.37 6.46
N ASN A 36 -0.80 0.93 6.69
CA ASN A 36 0.43 1.41 7.33
C ASN A 36 0.62 0.84 8.74
N GLY A 37 -0.46 0.66 9.51
CA GLY A 37 -0.42 -0.01 10.81
C GLY A 37 0.04 -1.46 10.72
N LEU A 38 -0.40 -2.20 9.70
CA LEU A 38 0.05 -3.57 9.46
C LEU A 38 1.53 -3.63 9.05
N LEU A 39 1.97 -2.73 8.16
CA LEU A 39 3.38 -2.65 7.75
C LEU A 39 4.31 -2.37 8.95
N ARG A 40 3.84 -1.63 9.96
CA ARG A 40 4.61 -1.34 11.18
C ARG A 40 4.92 -2.58 12.03
N GLN A 41 4.26 -3.72 11.80
CA GLN A 41 4.61 -5.00 12.42
C GLN A 41 5.96 -5.54 11.89
N TYR A 42 6.38 -5.09 10.71
CA TYR A 42 7.59 -5.54 10.01
C TYR A 42 8.63 -4.44 9.82
N LEU A 43 8.17 -3.20 9.62
CA LEU A 43 8.99 -2.02 9.33
C LEU A 43 8.77 -0.96 10.43
N PRO A 44 9.52 -1.04 11.55
CA PRO A 44 9.32 -0.17 12.69
C PRO A 44 9.44 1.32 12.34
N LYS A 45 8.83 2.17 13.17
CA LYS A 45 8.81 3.62 12.91
C LYS A 45 10.17 4.25 13.16
N GLY A 46 10.66 4.99 12.17
CA GLY A 46 11.91 5.73 12.26
C GLY A 46 13.14 4.93 11.84
N GLU A 47 12.97 3.65 11.50
CA GLU A 47 14.03 2.83 10.91
C GLU A 47 14.36 3.31 9.49
N ASP A 48 15.63 3.19 9.13
CA ASP A 48 16.08 3.39 7.76
C ASP A 48 15.56 2.23 6.90
N LEU A 49 14.68 2.53 5.96
CA LEU A 49 14.11 1.51 5.09
C LEU A 49 15.13 0.97 4.07
N SER A 50 16.24 1.67 3.84
CA SER A 50 17.26 1.25 2.86
C SER A 50 18.01 -0.02 3.27
N ILE A 51 17.98 -0.38 4.56
CA ILE A 51 18.61 -1.60 5.08
C ILE A 51 17.79 -2.86 4.74
N PHE A 52 16.52 -2.70 4.36
CA PHE A 52 15.67 -3.81 3.96
C PHE A 52 15.84 -4.07 2.47
N GLY A 53 16.40 -5.23 2.13
CA GLY A 53 16.55 -5.66 0.74
C GLY A 53 15.20 -5.91 0.06
N GLN A 54 15.24 -6.02 -1.28
CA GLN A 54 14.06 -6.32 -2.09
C GLN A 54 13.38 -7.64 -1.65
N GLU A 55 14.16 -8.68 -1.38
CA GLU A 55 13.64 -9.98 -0.93
C GLU A 55 12.82 -9.88 0.37
N VAL A 56 13.25 -9.03 1.30
CA VAL A 56 12.51 -8.81 2.55
C VAL A 56 11.21 -8.05 2.28
N SER A 57 11.26 -7.05 1.40
CA SER A 57 10.07 -6.30 0.99
C SER A 57 9.04 -7.20 0.30
N ASP A 58 9.50 -8.10 -0.57
CA ASP A 58 8.64 -9.06 -1.28
C ASP A 58 8.03 -10.07 -0.32
N ALA A 59 8.80 -10.59 0.64
CA ALA A 59 8.28 -11.48 1.67
C ALA A 59 7.20 -10.82 2.54
N ILE A 60 7.38 -9.56 2.92
CA ILE A 60 6.37 -8.78 3.66
C ILE A 60 5.13 -8.57 2.79
N ALA A 61 5.31 -8.20 1.51
CA ALA A 61 4.20 -7.98 0.58
C ALA A 61 3.39 -9.28 0.39
N TRP A 62 4.07 -10.41 0.19
CA TRP A 62 3.44 -11.72 0.10
C TRP A 62 2.60 -12.02 1.33
N GLN A 63 3.18 -11.91 2.54
CA GLN A 63 2.45 -12.16 3.79
C GLN A 63 1.22 -11.24 4.00
N LEU A 64 1.24 -10.01 3.48
CA LEU A 64 0.10 -9.09 3.57
C LEU A 64 -0.95 -9.31 2.48
N ASN A 65 -0.55 -9.85 1.33
CA ASN A 65 -1.43 -10.13 0.20
C ASN A 65 -2.07 -11.52 0.29
N THR A 66 -1.45 -12.49 0.96
CA THR A 66 -2.02 -13.82 1.25
C THR A 66 -2.71 -13.89 2.62
N ARG A 67 -2.84 -12.75 3.32
CA ARG A 67 -3.59 -12.68 4.59
C ARG A 67 -5.08 -12.45 4.32
N PRO A 68 -5.97 -13.35 4.78
CA PRO A 68 -7.42 -13.14 4.75
C PRO A 68 -7.83 -11.80 5.35
N ARG A 69 -8.71 -11.07 4.67
CA ARG A 69 -9.24 -9.78 5.18
C ARG A 69 -10.74 -9.84 5.38
N LYS A 70 -11.21 -9.49 6.58
CA LYS A 70 -12.64 -9.38 6.89
C LYS A 70 -13.40 -8.45 5.93
N SER A 71 -12.75 -7.37 5.46
CA SER A 71 -13.33 -6.44 4.49
C SER A 71 -13.52 -7.04 3.08
N LEU A 72 -12.86 -8.16 2.80
CA LEU A 72 -12.95 -8.93 1.55
C LEU A 72 -13.67 -10.26 1.78
N GLY A 73 -14.57 -10.35 2.76
CA GLY A 73 -15.27 -11.61 3.05
C GLY A 73 -14.37 -12.74 3.57
N PHE A 74 -13.21 -12.40 4.13
CA PHE A 74 -12.15 -13.33 4.53
C PHE A 74 -11.39 -14.00 3.37
N GLU A 75 -11.50 -13.48 2.15
CA GLU A 75 -10.63 -13.86 1.05
C GLU A 75 -9.30 -13.10 1.11
N CYS A 76 -8.28 -13.63 0.42
CA CYS A 76 -6.97 -13.01 0.33
C CYS A 76 -6.93 -11.98 -0.81
N PRO A 77 -6.30 -10.80 -0.61
CA PRO A 77 -6.07 -9.85 -1.70
C PRO A 77 -5.40 -10.46 -2.94
N ALA A 78 -4.44 -11.38 -2.74
CA ALA A 78 -3.73 -12.02 -3.83
C ALA A 78 -4.67 -12.82 -4.74
N GLU A 79 -5.62 -13.55 -4.16
CA GLU A 79 -6.59 -14.36 -4.90
C GLU A 79 -7.54 -13.48 -5.73
N LEU A 80 -7.94 -12.33 -5.17
CA LEU A 80 -8.92 -11.44 -5.78
C LEU A 80 -8.36 -10.52 -6.87
N PHE A 81 -7.15 -10.01 -6.66
CA PHE A 81 -6.60 -8.92 -7.48
C PHE A 81 -5.36 -9.31 -8.28
N THR A 82 -4.74 -10.44 -7.95
CA THR A 82 -3.58 -10.97 -8.66
C THR A 82 -3.74 -12.48 -8.88
N PRO A 83 -4.80 -12.92 -9.60
CA PRO A 83 -5.07 -14.34 -9.82
C PRO A 83 -3.90 -15.05 -10.52
N ASP A 84 -3.15 -14.37 -11.39
CA ASP A 84 -1.96 -14.95 -12.03
C ASP A 84 -0.75 -15.08 -11.07
N ALA A 85 -0.83 -14.48 -9.88
CA ALA A 85 0.19 -14.57 -8.83
C ALA A 85 -0.16 -15.61 -7.75
N SER A 86 -1.32 -16.28 -7.83
CA SER A 86 -1.66 -17.38 -6.91
C SER A 86 -0.86 -18.67 -7.19
N ASP A 87 -0.14 -18.71 -8.31
CA ASP A 87 0.66 -19.85 -8.76
C ASP A 87 2.12 -19.82 -8.23
N TYR A 88 2.45 -18.92 -7.30
CA TYR A 88 3.76 -18.82 -6.62
C TYR A 88 3.75 -19.40 -5.21
#